data_AF-A0AAQ3QWC8-F1
#
_entry.id   AF-A0AAQ3QWC8-F1
#
_cell.length_a   1.000
_cell.length_b   1.000
_cell.length_c   1.000
_cell.angle_alpha   90.00
_cell.angle_beta   90.00
_cell.angle_gamma   90.00
#
_symmetry.space_group_name_H-M   'P 1'
#
loop_
_entity.id
_entity.type
_entity.pdbx_description
1 polymer ?
#
loop_
_entity_poly.entity_id
_entity_poly.type
_entity_poly.pdbx_seq_one_letter_code
_entity_poly.pdbx_strand_id
1 'polypeptide(L)'
;MKPRNLRHRQEKSAKLLVIIQKYLPDCSCSFAAEKGTEGHLVVHLGSSDDPQKLGSDLESKGFAFTRMHNPWLGLITYKGTKGDQPSVIIESETTADRLYRGAETTAEAYSFKA
;
A
#
# COMPACT_ATOMS: atom_id res chain seq x y z
N MET A 1 -21.30 -8.44 10.76
CA MET A 1 -21.31 -7.52 9.59
C MET A 1 -22.44 -7.94 8.66
N LYS A 2 -23.25 -7.01 8.12
CA LYS A 2 -24.35 -7.40 7.20
C LYS A 2 -23.77 -7.93 5.88
N PRO A 3 -24.32 -9.01 5.27
CA PRO A 3 -23.80 -9.59 4.03
C PRO A 3 -23.63 -8.59 2.87
N ARG A 4 -24.54 -7.61 2.77
CA ARG A 4 -24.47 -6.53 1.78
C ARG A 4 -23.21 -5.67 1.90
N ASN A 5 -22.80 -5.36 3.12
CA ASN A 5 -21.62 -4.53 3.37
C ASN A 5 -20.34 -5.30 3.06
N LEU A 6 -20.30 -6.59 3.37
CA LEU A 6 -19.19 -7.46 3.02
C LEU A 6 -18.99 -7.53 1.50
N ARG A 7 -20.07 -7.74 0.75
CA ARG A 7 -20.03 -7.77 -0.72
C ARG A 7 -19.49 -6.45 -1.29
N HIS A 8 -20.00 -5.31 -0.81
CA HIS A 8 -19.58 -4.01 -1.30
C HIS A 8 -18.10 -3.74 -1.03
N ARG A 9 -17.62 -4.15 0.14
CA ARG A 9 -16.21 -4.07 0.52
C ARG A 9 -15.33 -4.93 -0.38
N GLN A 10 -15.71 -6.19 -0.61
CA GLN A 10 -14.97 -7.09 -1.52
C GLN A 10 -14.94 -6.55 -2.95
N GLU A 11 -16.03 -5.95 -3.42
CA GLU A 11 -16.09 -5.32 -4.75
C GLU A 11 -15.10 -4.15 -4.87
N LYS A 12 -14.98 -3.31 -3.84
CA LYS A 12 -13.99 -2.23 -3.79
C LYS A 12 -12.57 -2.78 -3.83
N SER A 13 -12.26 -3.80 -3.03
CA SER A 13 -10.94 -4.45 -3.02
C SER A 13 -10.60 -5.07 -4.38
N ALA A 14 -11.55 -5.73 -5.03
CA ALA A 14 -11.36 -6.33 -6.35
C ALA A 14 -11.07 -5.26 -7.42
N LYS A 15 -11.80 -4.13 -7.42
CA LYS A 15 -11.53 -3.01 -8.34
C LYS A 15 -10.13 -2.42 -8.14
N LEU A 16 -9.69 -2.34 -6.89
CA LEU A 16 -8.36 -1.83 -6.57
C LEU A 16 -7.26 -2.80 -7.02
N LEU A 17 -7.45 -4.12 -6.84
CA LEU A 17 -6.55 -5.16 -7.35
C LEU A 17 -6.35 -5.07 -8.86
N VAL A 18 -7.40 -4.82 -9.63
CA VAL A 18 -7.30 -4.64 -11.09
C VAL A 18 -6.40 -3.46 -11.46
N ILE A 19 -6.46 -2.36 -10.70
CA ILE A 19 -5.59 -1.20 -10.91
C ILE A 19 -4.14 -1.55 -10.60
N ILE A 20 -3.89 -2.29 -9.51
CA ILE A 20 -2.54 -2.72 -9.14
C ILE A 20 -1.94 -3.63 -10.21
N GLN A 21 -2.68 -4.67 -10.62
CA GLN A 21 -2.24 -5.63 -11.63
C GLN A 21 -2.02 -5.01 -13.01
N LYS A 22 -2.68 -3.88 -13.32
CA LYS A 22 -2.42 -3.12 -14.55
C LYS A 22 -0.98 -2.62 -14.64
N TYR A 23 -0.39 -2.20 -13.51
CA TYR A 23 0.98 -1.67 -13.47
C TYR A 23 2.00 -2.71 -13.01
N LEU A 24 1.59 -3.60 -12.11
CA LEU A 24 2.44 -4.61 -11.47
C LEU A 24 1.74 -5.97 -11.56
N PRO A 25 1.79 -6.65 -12.73
CA PRO A 25 1.06 -7.89 -12.95
C PRO A 25 1.57 -9.05 -12.08
N ASP A 26 2.87 -9.06 -11.77
CA ASP A 26 3.54 -10.16 -11.08
C ASP A 26 3.73 -9.92 -9.57
N CYS A 27 3.23 -8.80 -9.05
CA CYS A 27 3.36 -8.49 -7.63
C CYS A 27 2.48 -9.38 -6.75
N SER A 28 2.96 -9.69 -5.55
CA SER A 28 2.17 -10.45 -4.58
C SER A 28 1.24 -9.51 -3.82
N CYS A 29 -0.07 -9.79 -3.84
CA CYS A 29 -1.07 -8.99 -3.15
C CYS A 29 -1.78 -9.81 -2.07
N SER A 30 -1.95 -9.24 -0.88
CA SER A 30 -2.74 -9.84 0.20
C SER A 30 -3.77 -8.85 0.74
N PHE A 31 -4.98 -9.35 1.06
CA PHE A 31 -6.05 -8.51 1.59
C PHE A 31 -6.31 -8.84 3.07
N ALA A 32 -5.95 -7.90 3.94
CA ALA A 32 -6.21 -7.94 5.38
C ALA A 32 -7.56 -7.29 5.68
N ALA A 33 -8.62 -8.10 5.74
CA ALA A 33 -9.98 -7.65 5.97
C ALA A 33 -10.25 -7.25 7.44
N GLU A 34 -9.38 -7.62 8.36
CA GLU A 34 -9.46 -7.31 9.78
C GLU A 34 -8.82 -5.96 10.13
N LYS A 35 -8.02 -5.39 9.21
CA LYS A 35 -7.26 -4.16 9.46
C LYS A 35 -7.93 -2.91 8.87
N GLY A 36 -8.11 -1.88 9.68
CA GLY A 36 -8.75 -0.63 9.28
C GLY A 36 -10.26 -0.76 9.00
N THR A 37 -10.90 0.35 8.64
CA THR A 37 -12.37 0.40 8.43
C THR A 37 -12.81 -0.40 7.21
N GLU A 38 -12.11 -0.23 6.09
CA GLU A 38 -12.43 -0.87 4.81
C GLU A 38 -11.41 -1.96 4.40
N GLY A 39 -10.39 -2.22 5.21
CA GLY A 39 -9.36 -3.22 4.93
C GLY A 39 -8.03 -2.61 4.53
N HIS A 40 -7.00 -3.44 4.54
CA HIS A 40 -5.72 -3.10 3.96
C HIS A 40 -5.42 -4.08 2.82
N LEU A 41 -5.15 -3.53 1.65
CA LEU A 41 -4.61 -4.26 0.51
C LEU A 41 -3.10 -4.06 0.52
N VAL A 42 -2.38 -5.10 0.88
CA VAL A 42 -0.92 -5.10 0.93
C VAL A 42 -0.39 -5.59 -0.41
N VAL A 43 0.52 -4.83 -0.99
CA VAL A 43 1.18 -5.06 -2.27
C VAL A 43 2.68 -5.21 -1.96
N HIS A 44 3.20 -6.41 -2.13
CA HIS A 44 4.62 -6.69 -1.97
C HIS A 44 5.29 -6.54 -3.34
N LEU A 45 6.21 -5.58 -3.43
CA LEU A 45 6.99 -5.33 -4.63
C LEU A 45 8.19 -6.28 -4.68
N GLY A 46 8.43 -6.85 -5.86
CA GLY A 46 9.69 -7.50 -6.17
C GLY A 46 10.81 -6.47 -6.38
N SER A 47 12.06 -6.96 -6.47
CA SER A 47 13.26 -6.12 -6.59
C SER A 47 13.29 -5.23 -7.85
N SER A 48 12.53 -5.61 -8.89
CA SER A 48 12.43 -4.90 -10.17
C SER A 48 11.15 -4.08 -10.31
N ASP A 49 10.25 -4.14 -9.34
CA ASP A 49 8.95 -3.48 -9.43
C ASP A 49 9.08 -1.99 -9.08
N ASP A 50 8.57 -1.13 -9.96
CA ASP A 50 8.55 0.32 -9.75
C ASP A 50 7.14 0.79 -9.33
N PRO A 51 6.96 1.27 -8.09
CA PRO A 51 5.66 1.73 -7.62
C PRO A 51 5.26 3.10 -8.15
N GLN A 52 6.14 3.85 -8.86
CA GLN A 52 5.85 5.22 -9.28
C GLN A 52 4.55 5.34 -10.06
N LYS A 53 4.40 4.57 -11.14
CA LYS A 53 3.21 4.67 -12.02
C LYS A 53 1.92 4.27 -11.30
N LEU A 54 1.99 3.23 -10.47
CA LEU A 54 0.86 2.80 -9.63
C LEU A 54 0.48 3.91 -8.63
N GLY A 55 1.47 4.44 -7.92
CA GLY A 55 1.29 5.51 -6.94
C GLY A 55 0.67 6.77 -7.56
N SER A 56 1.20 7.24 -8.70
CA SER A 56 0.65 8.41 -9.40
C SER A 56 -0.79 8.20 -9.87
N ASP A 57 -1.15 7.01 -10.37
CA ASP A 57 -2.54 6.70 -10.76
C ASP A 57 -3.47 6.65 -9.54
N LEU A 58 -3.03 6.05 -8.43
CA LEU A 58 -3.79 6.05 -7.18
C LEU A 58 -3.98 7.47 -6.62
N GLU A 59 -2.97 8.33 -6.68
CA GLU A 59 -3.10 9.74 -6.32
C GLU A 59 -4.08 10.50 -7.22
N SER A 60 -4.07 10.23 -8.53
CA SER A 60 -5.05 10.80 -9.46
C SER A 60 -6.48 10.40 -9.11
N LYS A 61 -6.65 9.20 -8.52
CA LYS A 61 -7.93 8.68 -8.02
C LYS A 61 -8.25 9.16 -6.60
N GLY A 62 -7.45 10.05 -6.02
CA GLY A 62 -7.70 10.69 -4.73
C GLY A 62 -7.19 9.92 -3.51
N PHE A 63 -6.21 9.03 -3.68
CA PHE A 63 -5.49 8.46 -2.54
C PHE A 63 -4.43 9.43 -2.03
N ALA A 64 -4.34 9.60 -0.70
CA ALA A 64 -3.28 10.32 -0.04
C ALA A 64 -2.26 9.34 0.52
N PHE A 65 -0.97 9.55 0.23
CA PHE A 65 0.09 8.65 0.64
C PHE A 65 0.91 9.19 1.80
N THR A 66 1.27 8.29 2.70
CA THR A 66 2.37 8.49 3.64
C THR A 66 3.47 7.48 3.37
N ARG A 67 4.73 7.89 3.52
CA ARG A 67 5.89 7.02 3.41
C ARG A 67 6.45 6.78 4.80
N MET A 68 6.75 5.52 5.09
CA MET A 68 7.46 5.07 6.27
C MET A 68 8.69 4.30 5.82
N HIS A 69 9.84 4.59 6.41
CA HIS A 69 11.05 3.83 6.18
C HIS A 69 11.45 3.12 7.46
N ASN A 70 11.54 1.80 7.41
CA ASN A 70 12.01 0.95 8.51
C ASN A 70 13.37 0.36 8.15
N PRO A 71 14.48 1.00 8.57
CA PRO A 71 15.83 0.53 8.26
C PRO A 71 16.14 -0.84 8.86
N TRP A 72 15.56 -1.16 10.03
CA TRP A 72 15.79 -2.44 10.70
C TRP A 72 15.29 -3.62 9.88
N LEU A 73 14.09 -3.47 9.29
CA LEU A 73 13.51 -4.48 8.42
C LEU A 73 14.02 -4.39 6.98
N GLY A 74 14.72 -3.30 6.61
CA GLY A 74 15.03 -3.02 5.21
C GLY A 74 13.74 -2.90 4.40
N LEU A 75 12.80 -2.09 4.87
CA LEU A 75 11.50 -1.96 4.22
C LEU A 75 11.09 -0.49 4.13
N ILE A 76 10.70 -0.06 2.93
CA ILE A 76 9.94 1.17 2.73
C ILE A 76 8.48 0.77 2.52
N THR A 77 7.60 1.42 3.27
CA THR A 77 6.15 1.22 3.16
C THR A 77 5.49 2.51 2.73
N TYR A 78 4.68 2.46 1.68
CA TYR A 78 3.81 3.55 1.25
C TYR A 78 2.36 3.21 1.59
N LYS A 79 1.74 4.01 2.44
CA LYS A 79 0.35 3.82 2.85
C LYS A 79 -0.54 4.83 2.16
N GLY A 80 -1.29 4.37 1.16
CA GLY A 80 -2.34 5.12 0.48
C GLY A 80 -3.68 4.98 1.21
N THR A 81 -4.30 6.09 1.59
CA THR A 81 -5.63 6.08 2.23
C THR A 81 -6.64 6.89 1.42
N LYS A 82 -7.88 6.41 1.40
CA LYS A 82 -9.04 7.08 0.80
C LYS A 82 -10.28 6.67 1.58
N GLY A 83 -11.05 7.64 2.06
CA GLY A 83 -12.03 7.43 3.15
C GLY A 83 -13.04 6.29 2.95
N ASP A 84 -13.48 6.04 1.71
CA ASP A 84 -14.46 4.99 1.39
C ASP A 84 -13.85 3.78 0.66
N GLN A 85 -12.53 3.59 0.71
CA GLN A 85 -11.83 2.49 0.05
C GLN A 85 -10.86 1.78 0.99
N PRO A 86 -10.52 0.51 0.73
CA PRO A 86 -9.43 -0.16 1.44
C PRO A 86 -8.14 0.66 1.28
N SER A 87 -7.37 0.73 2.37
CA SER A 87 -6.06 1.37 2.31
C SER A 87 -5.11 0.51 1.49
N VAL A 88 -4.24 1.14 0.71
CA VAL A 88 -3.20 0.46 -0.07
C VAL A 88 -1.90 0.54 0.72
N ILE A 89 -1.27 -0.59 0.96
CA ILE A 89 0.05 -0.66 1.61
C ILE A 89 1.00 -1.23 0.57
N ILE A 90 1.89 -0.40 0.06
CA ILE A 90 2.92 -0.81 -0.91
C ILE A 90 4.21 -1.02 -0.12
N GLU A 91 4.74 -2.24 -0.17
CA GLU A 91 5.94 -2.66 0.53
C GLU A 91 7.07 -2.87 -0.46
N SER A 92 8.14 -2.10 -0.32
CA SER A 92 9.36 -2.19 -1.11
C SER A 92 10.52 -2.60 -0.22
N GLU A 93 11.20 -3.68 -0.58
CA GLU A 93 12.42 -4.09 0.10
C GLU A 93 13.56 -3.10 -0.13
N THR A 94 14.36 -2.89 0.90
CA THR A 94 15.60 -2.12 0.91
C THR A 94 16.67 -2.86 1.70
N THR A 95 17.89 -2.32 1.72
CA THR A 95 18.96 -2.92 2.51
C THR A 95 18.66 -2.79 4.00
N ALA A 96 18.52 -3.93 4.68
CA ALA A 96 18.31 -3.96 6.12
C ALA A 96 19.60 -3.56 6.88
N ASP A 97 19.46 -2.60 7.78
CA ASP A 97 20.50 -2.17 8.71
C ASP A 97 20.18 -2.68 10.12
N ARG A 98 20.77 -3.84 10.45
CA ARG A 98 20.61 -4.49 11.77
C ARG A 98 21.39 -3.79 12.89
N LEU A 99 22.18 -2.76 12.57
CA LEU A 99 22.85 -1.92 13.55
C LEU A 99 22.02 -0.68 13.90
N TYR A 100 20.89 -0.47 13.20
CA TYR A 100 19.98 0.64 13.45
C TYR A 100 19.41 0.57 14.88
N ARG A 101 19.88 1.48 15.75
CA ARG A 101 19.40 1.71 17.12
C ARG A 101 18.44 2.90 17.24
N GLY A 102 17.87 3.36 16.11
CA GLY A 102 16.99 4.52 16.08
C GLY A 102 15.56 4.19 16.52
N ALA A 103 14.98 5.07 17.36
CA ALA A 103 13.66 4.88 17.98
C ALA A 103 12.48 5.31 17.10
N GLU A 104 12.70 5.93 15.93
CA GLU A 104 11.62 6.54 15.17
C GLU A 104 11.59 6.05 13.71
N THR A 105 10.59 5.23 13.41
CA THR A 105 10.08 5.09 12.04
C THR A 105 9.14 6.28 11.82
N THR A 106 9.63 7.37 11.25
CA THR A 106 8.78 8.53 10.96
C THR A 106 7.90 8.26 9.74
N ALA A 107 6.62 8.62 9.87
CA ALA A 107 5.68 8.61 8.76
C ALA A 107 5.57 10.03 8.21
N GLU A 108 5.95 10.21 6.95
CA GLU A 108 5.93 11.51 6.29
C GLU A 108 4.89 11.52 5.17
N ALA A 109 4.28 12.66 4.91
CA ALA A 109 3.43 12.82 3.73
C ALA A 109 4.29 12.62 2.48
N TYR A 110 3.80 11.82 1.54
CA TYR A 110 4.55 11.47 0.34
C TYR A 110 3.69 11.69 -0.90
N SER A 111 4.33 12.14 -1.99
CA SER A 111 3.70 12.18 -3.30
C SER A 111 4.52 11.45 -4.36
N PHE A 112 3.83 10.64 -5.17
CA PHE A 112 4.37 9.95 -6.35
C PHE A 112 4.35 10.83 -7.60
N LYS A 113 3.64 11.96 -7.58
CA LYS A 113 3.76 13.00 -8.60
C LYS A 113 5.03 13.81 -8.32
N ALA A 114 6.11 13.46 -9.01
CA ALA A 114 7.26 14.33 -9.17
C ALA A 114 6.91 15.50 -10.11
#